data_AF-A0A8H7EPP4-F1
#
_entry.id   AF-A0A8H7EPP4-F1
#
_cell.length_a   1.000
_cell.length_b   1.000
_cell.length_c   1.000
_cell.angle_alpha   90.00
_cell.angle_beta   90.00
_cell.angle_gamma   90.00
#
_symmetry.space_group_name_H-M   'P 1'
#
loop_
_entity.id
_entity.type
_entity.pdbx_description
1 polymer ?
#
loop_
_entity_poly.entity_id
_entity_poly.type
_entity_poly.pdbx_seq_one_letter_code
_entity_poly.pdbx_strand_id
1 'polypeptide(L)'
;MRWMYLLMVLGTSYLPYCLASSIKNLVVFDVGNAGRSTNGPLWSENLAVGWNASLYNFAFDGAVCDHDLYKVSNDTIPSIKDQIEIYYRQELQLTPAETVYAIWVGMNDIERAFQDQNRTDQVPDLTKTVECIGQQMRNIRKVFGSNRFLILSVPPMDRMPFFHGTDLEPIHKKASIEFNRLLAAEIEGRNKNHHGVLESDFVDVHRLLNDIVADPQLLDYTNAVDAYWAACQGQCDDSMDSYLWWDSIHITGGTHRLIANSILLSSSFEPATSLDESMDVQQLILDPKSRYHSPIYKPALNTGLIDQVIEKKEADKKKEGEQVEDMQVDTPKKEEHQDEEKEEHDTITTDAGSDGYSFQIYIGLIGAVVVCVGFIVFVKTHRSGGLSILSRRLRNNQGRGAFVPLRNIETQP
;
A
#
# COMPACT_ATOMS: atom_id res chain seq x y z
N MET A 1 36.69 53.68 -5.54
CA MET A 1 35.73 54.00 -4.44
C MET A 1 34.34 54.02 -5.06
N ARG A 2 33.25 53.46 -4.55
CA ARG A 2 32.93 52.59 -3.40
C ARG A 2 31.39 52.38 -3.55
N TRP A 3 30.89 51.13 -3.64
CA TRP A 3 29.58 50.56 -3.18
C TRP A 3 28.26 51.36 -3.39
N MET A 4 27.05 50.86 -3.65
CA MET A 4 26.33 49.59 -3.35
C MET A 4 24.94 49.71 -4.03
N TYR A 5 24.37 48.64 -4.60
CA TYR A 5 23.00 48.16 -4.34
C TYR A 5 22.77 46.85 -5.11
N LEU A 6 22.81 45.78 -4.31
CA LEU A 6 22.53 44.39 -4.64
C LEU A 6 21.01 44.22 -4.75
N LEU A 7 20.50 43.92 -5.93
CA LEU A 7 19.11 43.48 -6.12
C LEU A 7 19.16 41.97 -6.38
N MET A 8 18.73 41.19 -5.38
CA MET A 8 18.56 39.74 -5.47
C MET A 8 17.53 39.43 -6.55
N VAL A 9 18.00 39.05 -7.73
CA VAL A 9 17.22 38.27 -8.69
C VAL A 9 17.21 36.84 -8.16
N LEU A 10 16.24 36.52 -7.31
CA LEU A 10 15.87 35.13 -7.03
C LEU A 10 15.21 34.59 -8.31
N GLY A 11 16.04 34.05 -9.19
CA GLY A 11 15.57 33.15 -10.24
C GLY A 11 14.99 31.91 -9.58
N THR A 12 13.67 31.85 -9.47
CA THR A 12 12.95 30.58 -9.30
C THR A 12 13.00 29.87 -10.65
N SER A 13 14.16 29.28 -10.92
CA SER A 13 14.30 28.20 -11.88
C SER A 13 13.27 27.15 -11.54
N TYR A 14 12.23 27.05 -12.38
CA TYR A 14 11.31 25.94 -12.45
C TYR A 14 12.10 24.70 -12.90
N LEU A 15 12.90 24.15 -12.00
CA LEU A 15 13.16 22.72 -12.02
C LEU A 15 11.82 22.05 -11.75
N PRO A 16 11.37 21.08 -12.57
CA PRO A 16 10.36 20.17 -12.08
C PRO A 16 10.97 19.58 -10.80
N TYR A 17 10.38 19.87 -9.65
CA TYR A 17 10.63 19.06 -8.47
C TYR A 17 10.20 17.66 -8.88
N CYS A 18 11.15 16.87 -9.35
CA CYS A 18 11.12 15.44 -9.19
C CYS A 18 11.07 15.28 -7.67
N LEU A 19 9.86 15.27 -7.10
CA LEU A 19 9.69 14.94 -5.70
C LEU A 19 10.30 13.55 -5.59
N ALA A 20 11.48 13.48 -4.98
CA ALA A 20 12.13 12.21 -4.76
C ALA A 20 11.13 11.36 -3.98
N SER A 21 10.86 10.13 -4.45
CA SER A 21 9.93 9.23 -3.76
C SER A 21 10.29 9.18 -2.27
N SER A 22 9.28 9.40 -1.43
CA SER A 22 9.36 9.27 0.03
C SER A 22 9.52 7.81 0.47
N ILE A 23 9.09 6.85 -0.35
CA ILE A 23 9.29 5.43 -0.15
C ILE A 23 10.67 5.02 -0.68
N LYS A 24 11.48 4.45 0.21
CA LYS A 24 12.80 3.90 -0.13
C LYS A 24 12.84 2.38 -0.07
N ASN A 25 11.94 1.76 0.69
CA ASN A 25 11.94 0.33 0.92
C ASN A 25 10.52 -0.24 0.85
N LEU A 26 10.40 -1.40 0.20
CA LEU A 26 9.19 -2.22 0.18
C LEU A 26 9.55 -3.59 0.78
N VAL A 27 8.94 -3.92 1.91
CA VAL A 27 9.07 -5.23 2.57
C VAL A 27 7.78 -6.02 2.32
N VAL A 28 7.88 -7.25 1.81
CA VAL A 28 6.73 -8.04 1.37
C VAL A 28 6.67 -9.39 2.06
N PHE A 29 5.46 -9.77 2.47
CA PHE A 29 5.13 -11.07 3.06
C PHE A 29 4.04 -11.75 2.22
N ASP A 30 4.20 -13.06 1.95
CA ASP A 30 3.37 -13.99 1.14
C ASP A 30 3.90 -14.45 -0.24
N VAL A 31 3.79 -13.68 -1.34
CA VAL A 31 4.06 -14.22 -2.71
C VAL A 31 5.52 -14.13 -3.18
N GLY A 32 6.22 -15.28 -3.16
CA GLY A 32 7.39 -15.63 -3.99
C GLY A 32 8.79 -15.04 -3.70
N ASN A 33 9.48 -15.53 -2.66
CA ASN A 33 10.92 -15.28 -2.38
C ASN A 33 11.86 -16.27 -3.10
N ALA A 34 11.41 -17.50 -3.43
CA ALA A 34 12.26 -18.59 -3.93
C ALA A 34 11.71 -19.29 -5.19
N GLY A 35 11.04 -18.54 -6.06
CA GLY A 35 10.38 -19.05 -7.26
C GLY A 35 9.12 -18.23 -7.56
N ARG A 36 8.76 -18.11 -8.84
CA ARG A 36 7.57 -17.38 -9.27
C ARG A 36 6.56 -18.35 -9.85
N SER A 37 5.38 -18.38 -9.27
CA SER A 37 4.23 -19.11 -9.80
C SER A 37 3.51 -18.27 -10.86
N THR A 38 4.27 -17.78 -11.85
CA THR A 38 3.78 -16.91 -12.93
C THR A 38 4.83 -16.83 -14.06
N ASN A 39 4.55 -16.13 -15.14
CA ASN A 39 5.42 -15.98 -16.32
C ASN A 39 6.26 -14.69 -16.37
N GLY A 40 6.19 -13.84 -15.35
CA GLY A 40 6.88 -12.56 -15.34
C GLY A 40 7.22 -12.05 -13.93
N PRO A 41 7.61 -10.78 -13.79
CA PRO A 41 7.78 -10.14 -12.49
C PRO A 41 6.48 -10.11 -11.68
N LEU A 42 6.58 -10.33 -10.38
CA LEU A 42 5.48 -10.23 -9.43
C LEU A 42 5.03 -8.78 -9.27
N TRP A 43 3.82 -8.59 -8.73
CA TRP A 43 3.26 -7.26 -8.48
C TRP A 43 4.19 -6.41 -7.57
N SER A 44 4.83 -7.04 -6.58
CA SER A 44 5.76 -6.39 -5.64
C SER A 44 7.05 -5.94 -6.31
N GLU A 45 7.57 -6.74 -7.24
CA GLU A 45 8.75 -6.43 -8.04
C GLU A 45 8.48 -5.26 -8.99
N ASN A 46 7.34 -5.30 -9.70
CA ASN A 46 6.86 -4.18 -10.50
C ASN A 46 6.69 -2.91 -9.65
N LEU A 47 6.04 -3.03 -8.48
CA LEU A 47 5.78 -1.90 -7.60
C LEU A 47 7.08 -1.28 -7.05
N ALA A 48 8.05 -2.10 -6.64
CA ALA A 48 9.35 -1.63 -6.18
C ALA A 48 10.08 -0.82 -7.26
N VAL A 49 10.05 -1.29 -8.52
CA VAL A 49 10.60 -0.52 -9.65
C VAL A 49 9.82 0.78 -9.84
N GLY A 50 8.49 0.74 -9.81
CA GLY A 50 7.64 1.92 -10.02
C GLY A 50 7.81 3.01 -8.96
N TRP A 51 8.01 2.63 -7.71
CA TRP A 51 8.37 3.55 -6.62
C TRP A 51 9.87 3.89 -6.57
N ASN A 52 10.70 3.23 -7.38
CA ASN A 52 12.15 3.27 -7.24
C ASN A 52 12.60 2.97 -5.78
N ALA A 53 12.02 1.93 -5.19
CA ALA A 53 12.28 1.46 -3.84
C ALA A 53 13.11 0.17 -3.87
N SER A 54 13.88 -0.07 -2.80
CA SER A 54 14.56 -1.34 -2.60
C SER A 54 13.55 -2.41 -2.18
N LEU A 55 13.64 -3.61 -2.76
CA LEU A 55 12.72 -4.70 -2.46
C LEU A 55 13.34 -5.69 -1.46
N TYR A 56 12.58 -6.04 -0.43
CA TYR A 56 12.90 -7.11 0.51
C TYR A 56 11.72 -8.07 0.59
N ASN A 57 11.80 -9.17 -0.16
CA ASN A 57 10.71 -10.11 -0.32
C ASN A 57 10.89 -11.34 0.58
N PHE A 58 10.18 -11.38 1.72
CA PHE A 58 10.22 -12.50 2.68
C PHE A 58 9.12 -13.53 2.45
N ALA A 59 8.42 -13.39 1.34
CA ALA A 59 7.27 -14.17 0.94
C ALA A 59 7.53 -15.66 0.66
N PHE A 60 6.74 -16.58 1.23
CA PHE A 60 6.78 -17.99 0.85
C PHE A 60 5.44 -18.44 0.27
N ASP A 61 5.49 -19.01 -0.94
CA ASP A 61 4.30 -19.53 -1.62
C ASP A 61 3.64 -20.64 -0.79
N GLY A 62 2.32 -20.58 -0.65
CA GLY A 62 1.55 -21.45 0.24
C GLY A 62 1.46 -21.00 1.70
N ALA A 63 2.02 -19.83 2.06
CA ALA A 63 1.95 -19.32 3.43
C ALA A 63 0.51 -19.08 3.89
N VAL A 64 0.27 -19.38 5.17
CA VAL A 64 -0.91 -18.92 5.94
C VAL A 64 -0.50 -17.79 6.88
N CYS A 65 -1.46 -17.14 7.54
CA CYS A 65 -1.12 -16.08 8.50
C CYS A 65 -0.32 -16.62 9.70
N ASP A 66 -0.78 -17.71 10.30
CA ASP A 66 -0.14 -18.41 11.42
C ASP A 66 -0.55 -19.90 11.35
N HIS A 67 0.42 -20.81 11.49
CA HIS A 67 0.16 -22.25 11.49
C HIS A 67 -0.69 -22.70 12.67
N ASP A 68 -0.58 -22.01 13.82
CA ASP A 68 -1.31 -22.36 15.04
C ASP A 68 -2.83 -22.20 14.90
N LEU A 69 -3.30 -21.57 13.83
CA LEU A 69 -4.73 -21.43 13.53
C LEU A 69 -5.36 -22.73 13.02
N TYR A 70 -4.56 -23.68 12.52
CA TYR A 70 -5.06 -24.85 11.81
C TYR A 70 -4.54 -26.17 12.38
N LYS A 71 -5.37 -27.21 12.38
CA LYS A 71 -5.04 -28.56 12.86
C LYS A 71 -4.23 -29.33 11.85
N VAL A 72 -4.65 -29.28 10.59
CA VAL A 72 -3.77 -29.65 9.51
C VAL A 72 -2.88 -28.42 9.37
N SER A 73 -1.58 -28.51 9.61
CA SER A 73 -0.62 -27.42 9.33
C SER A 73 0.52 -27.98 8.47
N ASN A 74 1.01 -27.18 7.52
CA ASN A 74 2.22 -27.53 6.78
C ASN A 74 3.34 -26.68 7.35
N ASP A 75 3.87 -27.11 8.49
CA ASP A 75 4.91 -26.38 9.23
C ASP A 75 6.25 -26.26 8.48
N THR A 76 6.30 -26.66 7.20
CA THR A 76 7.50 -26.50 6.36
C THR A 76 7.51 -25.20 5.55
N ILE A 77 6.35 -24.60 5.31
CA ILE A 77 6.22 -23.34 4.57
C ILE A 77 6.09 -22.21 5.59
N PRO A 78 7.02 -21.24 5.68
CA PRO A 78 6.92 -20.15 6.66
C PRO A 78 5.61 -19.34 6.54
N SER A 79 4.82 -19.31 7.62
CA SER A 79 3.67 -18.42 7.79
C SER A 79 4.08 -16.94 7.88
N ILE A 80 3.13 -16.00 7.80
CA ILE A 80 3.46 -14.57 7.95
C ILE A 80 4.15 -14.27 9.29
N LYS A 81 3.72 -14.94 10.37
CA LYS A 81 4.37 -14.86 11.68
C LYS A 81 5.84 -15.33 11.64
N ASP A 82 6.12 -16.40 10.91
CA ASP A 82 7.49 -16.89 10.69
C ASP A 82 8.31 -15.88 9.86
N GLN A 83 7.73 -15.36 8.77
CA GLN A 83 8.38 -14.44 7.84
C GLN A 83 8.79 -13.11 8.51
N ILE A 84 7.97 -12.58 9.41
CA ILE A 84 8.31 -11.38 10.20
C ILE A 84 9.52 -11.63 11.10
N GLU A 85 9.65 -12.83 11.66
CA GLU A 85 10.82 -13.20 12.44
C GLU A 85 12.06 -13.38 11.55
N ILE A 86 11.92 -13.99 10.37
CA ILE A 86 13.00 -14.07 9.37
C ILE A 86 13.50 -12.67 9.00
N TYR A 87 12.58 -11.73 8.77
CA TYR A 87 12.91 -10.32 8.52
C TYR A 87 13.64 -9.68 9.70
N TYR A 88 13.14 -9.86 10.92
CA TYR A 88 13.79 -9.33 12.14
C TYR A 88 15.25 -9.79 12.26
N ARG A 89 15.52 -11.07 11.97
CA ARG A 89 16.86 -11.67 12.03
C ARG A 89 17.82 -11.13 10.97
N GLN A 90 17.34 -10.42 9.95
CA GLN A 90 18.22 -9.77 8.98
C GLN A 90 18.85 -8.49 9.53
N GLU A 91 18.35 -7.97 10.66
CA GLU A 91 18.87 -6.77 11.34
C GLU A 91 18.97 -5.54 10.39
N LEU A 92 18.08 -5.48 9.40
CA LEU A 92 18.06 -4.40 8.41
C LEU A 92 17.71 -3.07 9.08
N GLN A 93 18.57 -2.08 8.88
CA GLN A 93 18.40 -0.73 9.43
C GLN A 93 17.57 0.14 8.48
N LEU A 94 16.29 -0.20 8.32
CA LEU A 94 15.38 0.51 7.43
C LEU A 94 14.69 1.67 8.17
N THR A 95 14.69 2.87 7.58
CA THR A 95 13.98 4.03 8.13
C THR A 95 12.47 3.75 8.12
N PRO A 96 11.78 3.78 9.28
CA PRO A 96 10.36 3.40 9.33
C PRO A 96 9.45 4.31 8.49
N ALA A 97 9.75 5.61 8.46
CA ALA A 97 9.03 6.61 7.68
C ALA A 97 9.29 6.53 6.17
N GLU A 98 10.19 5.66 5.71
CA GLU A 98 10.50 5.44 4.28
C GLU A 98 10.19 4.00 3.85
N THR A 99 9.58 3.20 4.73
CA THR A 99 9.41 1.75 4.54
C THR A 99 7.93 1.38 4.57
N VAL A 100 7.46 0.79 3.48
CA VAL A 100 6.12 0.20 3.36
C VAL A 100 6.21 -1.30 3.59
N TYR A 101 5.31 -1.83 4.43
CA TYR A 101 5.14 -3.26 4.63
C TYR A 101 3.90 -3.74 3.89
N ALA A 102 4.05 -4.72 3.01
CA ALA A 102 2.94 -5.24 2.24
C ALA A 102 2.64 -6.71 2.60
N ILE A 103 1.35 -7.01 2.75
CA ILE A 103 0.85 -8.34 3.13
C ILE A 103 -0.25 -8.73 2.15
N TRP A 104 -0.09 -9.89 1.51
CA TRP A 104 -1.12 -10.46 0.63
C TRP A 104 -1.38 -11.92 0.97
N VAL A 105 -2.07 -12.17 2.07
CA VAL A 105 -2.35 -13.51 2.61
C VAL A 105 -3.84 -13.75 2.78
N GLY A 106 -4.23 -15.03 2.81
CA GLY A 106 -5.60 -15.44 3.15
C GLY A 106 -6.16 -16.55 2.27
N MET A 107 -5.64 -16.73 1.05
CA MET A 107 -6.16 -17.78 0.15
C MET A 107 -5.88 -19.18 0.72
N ASN A 108 -4.64 -19.42 1.17
CA ASN A 108 -4.27 -20.68 1.83
C ASN A 108 -4.98 -20.86 3.18
N ASP A 109 -5.23 -19.77 3.91
CA ASP A 109 -6.00 -19.79 5.15
C ASP A 109 -7.45 -20.24 4.93
N ILE A 110 -8.11 -19.75 3.88
CA ILE A 110 -9.46 -20.17 3.50
C ILE A 110 -9.46 -21.68 3.18
N GLU A 111 -8.54 -22.14 2.34
CA GLU A 111 -8.41 -23.56 2.02
C GLU A 111 -8.16 -24.42 3.26
N ARG A 112 -7.30 -23.93 4.16
CA ARG A 112 -6.96 -24.66 5.38
C ARG A 112 -8.13 -24.72 6.35
N ALA A 113 -8.91 -23.64 6.44
CA ALA A 113 -10.12 -23.62 7.25
C ALA A 113 -11.19 -24.61 6.73
N PHE A 114 -11.34 -24.77 5.42
CA PHE A 114 -12.20 -25.81 4.85
C PHE A 114 -11.71 -27.22 5.19
N GLN A 115 -10.40 -27.48 5.04
CA GLN A 115 -9.80 -28.77 5.34
C GLN A 115 -9.96 -29.16 6.83
N ASP A 116 -9.74 -28.21 7.73
CA ASP A 116 -9.88 -28.41 9.18
C ASP A 116 -11.30 -28.73 9.63
N GLN A 117 -12.29 -28.12 8.98
CA GLN A 117 -13.70 -28.40 9.25
C GLN A 117 -14.17 -29.69 8.57
N ASN A 118 -13.40 -30.21 7.61
CA ASN A 118 -13.75 -31.35 6.76
C ASN A 118 -15.15 -31.22 6.14
N ARG A 119 -15.50 -30.01 5.70
CA ARG A 119 -16.81 -29.65 5.15
C ARG A 119 -16.66 -28.55 4.10
N THR A 120 -17.46 -28.62 3.04
CA THR A 120 -17.49 -27.66 1.93
C THR A 120 -18.90 -27.12 1.67
N ASP A 121 -19.84 -27.33 2.60
CA ASP A 121 -21.24 -26.88 2.52
C ASP A 121 -21.50 -25.57 3.27
N GLN A 122 -20.57 -25.12 4.10
CA GLN A 122 -20.64 -23.89 4.89
C GLN A 122 -19.33 -23.11 4.82
N VAL A 123 -19.41 -21.78 4.79
CA VAL A 123 -18.22 -20.91 4.90
C VAL A 123 -17.61 -21.08 6.30
N PRO A 124 -16.30 -21.36 6.42
CA PRO A 124 -15.64 -21.47 7.70
C PRO A 124 -15.63 -20.12 8.44
N ASP A 125 -15.39 -20.14 9.76
CA ASP A 125 -15.13 -18.91 10.50
C ASP A 125 -13.72 -18.40 10.18
N LEU A 126 -13.64 -17.24 9.54
CA LEU A 126 -12.41 -16.61 9.07
C LEU A 126 -11.96 -15.45 9.97
N THR A 127 -12.68 -15.21 11.08
CA THR A 127 -12.42 -14.08 11.99
C THR A 127 -11.02 -14.16 12.57
N LYS A 128 -10.59 -15.35 13.03
CA LYS A 128 -9.27 -15.55 13.62
C LYS A 128 -8.12 -15.31 12.63
N THR A 129 -8.34 -15.62 11.35
CA THR A 129 -7.35 -15.34 10.30
C THR A 129 -7.16 -13.83 10.14
N VAL A 130 -8.25 -13.07 10.07
CA VAL A 130 -8.18 -11.61 9.94
C VAL A 130 -7.60 -10.97 11.21
N GLU A 131 -7.96 -11.45 12.40
CA GLU A 131 -7.36 -11.04 13.66
C GLU A 131 -5.85 -11.31 13.69
N CYS A 132 -5.41 -12.45 13.14
CA CYS A 132 -3.99 -12.76 12.97
C CYS A 132 -3.28 -11.73 12.09
N ILE A 133 -3.83 -11.39 10.92
CA ILE A 133 -3.25 -10.36 10.03
C ILE A 133 -3.11 -9.03 10.78
N GLY A 134 -4.17 -8.64 11.48
CA GLY A 134 -4.17 -7.45 12.32
C GLY A 134 -3.14 -7.51 13.45
N GLN A 135 -2.92 -8.67 14.07
CA GLN A 135 -1.86 -8.87 15.06
C GLN A 135 -0.47 -8.74 14.44
N GLN A 136 -0.24 -9.30 13.26
CA GLN A 136 1.04 -9.18 12.56
C GLN A 136 1.36 -7.72 12.20
N MET A 137 0.36 -6.94 11.77
CA MET A 137 0.52 -5.49 11.61
C MET A 137 0.91 -4.80 12.92
N ARG A 138 0.29 -5.16 14.06
CA ARG A 138 0.70 -4.61 15.38
C ARG A 138 2.14 -4.97 15.71
N ASN A 139 2.54 -6.21 15.47
CA ASN A 139 3.89 -6.69 15.75
C ASN A 139 4.91 -5.90 14.93
N ILE A 140 4.66 -5.71 13.63
CA ILE A 140 5.51 -4.90 12.75
C ILE A 140 5.65 -3.48 13.30
N ARG A 141 4.55 -2.82 13.71
CA ARG A 141 4.59 -1.48 14.29
C ARG A 141 5.42 -1.42 15.57
N LYS A 142 5.21 -2.36 16.48
CA LYS A 142 5.93 -2.37 17.78
C LYS A 142 7.43 -2.67 17.62
N VAL A 143 7.78 -3.55 16.69
CA VAL A 143 9.17 -3.98 16.49
C VAL A 143 9.93 -3.01 15.60
N PHE A 144 9.35 -2.56 14.48
CA PHE A 144 10.03 -1.77 13.45
C PHE A 144 9.58 -0.31 13.38
N GLY A 145 8.50 0.08 14.07
CA GLY A 145 8.06 1.48 14.16
C GLY A 145 7.39 2.05 12.89
N SER A 146 7.23 1.26 11.82
CA SER A 146 6.55 1.74 10.61
C SER A 146 5.05 1.69 10.80
N ASN A 147 4.35 2.69 10.26
CA ASN A 147 2.90 2.76 10.24
C ASN A 147 2.32 2.61 8.81
N ARG A 148 3.14 2.29 7.81
CA ARG A 148 2.71 2.22 6.41
C ARG A 148 2.51 0.78 5.96
N PHE A 149 1.26 0.44 5.69
CA PHE A 149 0.87 -0.92 5.31
C PHE A 149 0.12 -0.92 3.99
N LEU A 150 0.45 -1.88 3.13
CA LEU A 150 -0.31 -2.20 1.94
C LEU A 150 -0.90 -3.60 2.11
N ILE A 151 -2.22 -3.69 2.24
CA ILE A 151 -2.91 -4.96 2.53
C ILE A 151 -3.76 -5.32 1.31
N LEU A 152 -3.52 -6.48 0.71
CA LEU A 152 -4.21 -6.90 -0.50
C LEU A 152 -5.34 -7.88 -0.16
N SER A 153 -6.51 -7.69 -0.77
CA SER A 153 -7.63 -8.62 -0.70
C SER A 153 -7.30 -9.95 -1.39
N VAL A 154 -7.90 -11.07 -0.98
CA VAL A 154 -7.80 -12.31 -1.76
C VAL A 154 -8.53 -12.16 -3.10
N PRO A 155 -8.01 -12.75 -4.20
CA PRO A 155 -8.68 -12.77 -5.50
C PRO A 155 -10.08 -13.44 -5.44
N PRO A 156 -10.94 -13.26 -6.46
CA PRO A 156 -12.23 -13.93 -6.51
C PRO A 156 -12.01 -15.41 -6.81
N MET A 157 -12.02 -16.24 -5.76
CA MET A 157 -11.69 -17.66 -5.87
C MET A 157 -12.66 -18.41 -6.79
N ASP A 158 -13.92 -17.98 -6.88
CA ASP A 158 -14.90 -18.56 -7.82
C ASP A 158 -14.55 -18.35 -9.31
N ARG A 159 -13.62 -17.45 -9.61
CA ARG A 159 -13.14 -17.20 -10.97
C ARG A 159 -11.87 -17.96 -11.31
N MET A 160 -11.21 -18.58 -10.33
CA MET A 160 -10.03 -19.39 -10.59
C MET A 160 -10.43 -20.62 -11.41
N PRO A 161 -9.67 -20.99 -12.46
CA PRO A 161 -9.96 -22.18 -13.26
C PRO A 161 -10.06 -23.46 -12.44
N PHE A 162 -9.39 -23.54 -11.28
CA PHE A 162 -9.51 -24.66 -10.35
C PHE A 162 -10.92 -24.84 -9.76
N PHE A 163 -11.60 -23.74 -9.43
CA PHE A 163 -12.94 -23.78 -8.81
C PHE A 163 -14.06 -23.54 -9.82
N HIS A 164 -13.78 -22.78 -10.88
CA HIS A 164 -14.79 -22.35 -11.84
C HIS A 164 -15.48 -23.55 -12.50
N GLY A 165 -16.81 -23.54 -12.51
CA GLY A 165 -17.65 -24.61 -13.08
C GLY A 165 -17.70 -25.89 -12.25
N THR A 166 -17.06 -25.94 -11.08
CA THR A 166 -17.12 -27.09 -10.16
C THR A 166 -18.18 -26.89 -9.07
N ASP A 167 -18.51 -27.96 -8.35
CA ASP A 167 -19.40 -27.89 -7.17
C ASP A 167 -18.83 -27.02 -6.04
N LEU A 168 -17.52 -26.73 -6.08
CA LEU A 168 -16.82 -25.88 -5.11
C LEU A 168 -16.92 -24.38 -5.46
N GLU A 169 -17.31 -24.00 -6.67
CA GLU A 169 -17.42 -22.58 -7.08
C GLU A 169 -18.27 -21.75 -6.09
N PRO A 170 -19.50 -22.16 -5.73
CA PRO A 170 -20.38 -21.30 -4.94
C PRO A 170 -19.89 -21.08 -3.51
N ILE A 171 -19.17 -22.05 -2.92
CA ILE A 171 -18.69 -21.93 -1.54
C ILE A 171 -17.42 -21.09 -1.46
N HIS A 172 -16.51 -21.22 -2.42
CA HIS A 172 -15.29 -20.38 -2.49
C HIS A 172 -15.62 -18.93 -2.89
N LYS A 173 -16.68 -18.72 -3.67
CA LYS A 173 -17.26 -17.38 -3.87
C LYS A 173 -17.61 -16.71 -2.55
N LYS A 174 -18.41 -17.40 -1.73
CA LYS A 174 -18.89 -16.88 -0.45
C LYS A 174 -17.73 -16.67 0.53
N ALA A 175 -16.79 -17.62 0.58
CA ALA A 175 -15.63 -17.53 1.47
C ALA A 175 -14.70 -16.37 1.12
N SER A 176 -14.35 -16.18 -0.16
CA SER A 176 -13.49 -15.06 -0.57
C SER A 176 -14.16 -13.69 -0.37
N ILE A 177 -15.47 -13.58 -0.62
CA ILE A 177 -16.24 -12.36 -0.32
C ILE A 177 -16.25 -12.08 1.18
N GLU A 178 -16.54 -13.08 2.00
CA GLU A 178 -16.62 -12.91 3.46
C GLU A 178 -15.26 -12.56 4.07
N PHE A 179 -14.19 -13.24 3.63
CA PHE A 179 -12.83 -12.92 4.02
C PHE A 179 -12.49 -11.46 3.74
N ASN A 180 -12.73 -11.01 2.51
CA ASN A 180 -12.41 -9.64 2.10
C ASN A 180 -13.26 -8.60 2.82
N ARG A 181 -14.53 -8.91 3.14
CA ARG A 181 -15.39 -8.05 3.96
C ARG A 181 -14.83 -7.89 5.37
N LEU A 182 -14.43 -8.99 6.02
CA LEU A 182 -13.83 -8.97 7.36
C LEU A 182 -12.49 -8.23 7.35
N LEU A 183 -11.63 -8.50 6.37
CA LEU A 183 -10.33 -7.86 6.25
C LEU A 183 -10.47 -6.35 6.01
N ALA A 184 -11.36 -5.91 5.11
CA ALA A 184 -11.62 -4.50 4.88
C ALA A 184 -12.09 -3.79 6.17
N ALA A 185 -13.01 -4.40 6.92
CA ALA A 185 -13.50 -3.85 8.19
C ALA A 185 -12.40 -3.75 9.25
N GLU A 186 -11.50 -4.74 9.34
CA GLU A 186 -10.34 -4.72 10.23
C GLU A 186 -9.38 -3.56 9.89
N ILE A 187 -9.08 -3.36 8.60
CA ILE A 187 -8.20 -2.28 8.15
C ILE A 187 -8.84 -0.90 8.38
N GLU A 188 -10.12 -0.73 8.03
CA GLU A 188 -10.86 0.50 8.25
C GLU A 188 -10.95 0.85 9.74
N GLY A 189 -11.34 -0.11 10.58
CA GLY A 189 -11.42 0.05 12.03
C GLY A 189 -10.08 0.46 12.63
N ARG A 190 -8.96 -0.10 12.15
CA ARG A 190 -7.62 0.27 12.60
C ARG A 190 -7.22 1.67 12.18
N ASN A 191 -7.47 2.07 10.94
CA ASN A 191 -7.17 3.43 10.48
C ASN A 191 -7.93 4.47 11.32
N LYS A 192 -9.22 4.23 11.60
CA LYS A 192 -10.04 5.09 12.47
C LYS A 192 -9.50 5.19 13.89
N ASN A 193 -9.19 4.04 14.51
CA ASN A 193 -8.76 3.97 15.91
C ASN A 193 -7.34 4.50 16.16
N HIS A 194 -6.56 4.77 15.11
CA HIS A 194 -5.21 5.34 15.23
C HIS A 194 -5.12 6.81 14.77
N HIS A 195 -6.25 7.50 14.63
CA HIS A 195 -6.32 8.94 14.35
C HIS A 195 -5.42 9.40 13.19
N GLY A 196 -5.32 8.59 12.12
CA GLY A 196 -4.49 8.90 10.94
C GLY A 196 -2.99 8.67 11.11
N VAL A 197 -2.52 8.21 12.28
CA VAL A 197 -1.12 7.77 12.47
C VAL A 197 -0.84 6.47 11.72
N LEU A 198 -1.83 5.57 11.68
CA LEU A 198 -1.77 4.37 10.87
C LEU A 198 -2.15 4.70 9.42
N GLU A 199 -1.23 4.41 8.51
CA GLU A 199 -1.39 4.60 7.09
C GLU A 199 -1.54 3.23 6.41
N SER A 200 -2.72 2.60 6.51
CA SER A 200 -2.96 1.30 5.86
C SER A 200 -3.84 1.44 4.63
N ASP A 201 -3.29 1.14 3.46
CA ASP A 201 -4.01 1.10 2.19
C ASP A 201 -4.48 -0.33 1.90
N PHE A 202 -5.80 -0.49 1.69
CA PHE A 202 -6.41 -1.76 1.29
C PHE A 202 -6.54 -1.83 -0.23
N VAL A 203 -5.92 -2.85 -0.83
CA VAL A 203 -5.90 -3.11 -2.27
C VAL A 203 -6.93 -4.16 -2.66
N ASP A 204 -8.00 -3.72 -3.31
CA ASP A 204 -9.12 -4.57 -3.74
C ASP A 204 -8.82 -5.28 -5.06
N VAL A 205 -7.90 -6.25 -4.99
CA VAL A 205 -7.58 -7.19 -6.07
C VAL A 205 -8.82 -8.01 -6.46
N HIS A 206 -9.69 -8.32 -5.50
CA HIS A 206 -10.92 -9.08 -5.74
C HIS A 206 -11.81 -8.39 -6.79
N ARG A 207 -12.04 -7.09 -6.61
CA ARG A 207 -12.80 -6.27 -7.55
C ARG A 207 -12.07 -6.11 -8.87
N LEU A 208 -10.76 -5.85 -8.85
CA LEU A 208 -9.96 -5.67 -10.08
C LEU A 208 -10.08 -6.89 -11.00
N LEU A 209 -9.96 -8.10 -10.46
CA LEU A 209 -10.05 -9.34 -11.23
C LEU A 209 -11.48 -9.59 -11.73
N ASN A 210 -12.51 -9.29 -10.93
CA ASN A 210 -13.90 -9.36 -11.41
C ASN A 210 -14.17 -8.35 -12.54
N ASP A 211 -13.58 -7.16 -12.52
CA ASP A 211 -13.69 -6.18 -13.60
C ASP A 211 -13.05 -6.71 -14.89
N ILE A 212 -11.88 -7.38 -14.80
CA ILE A 212 -11.24 -8.06 -15.95
C ILE A 212 -12.16 -9.15 -16.51
N VAL A 213 -12.72 -10.01 -15.66
CA VAL A 213 -13.62 -11.09 -16.11
C VAL A 213 -14.89 -10.52 -16.76
N ALA A 214 -15.42 -9.41 -16.23
CA ALA A 214 -16.65 -8.80 -16.74
C ALA A 214 -16.45 -8.09 -18.10
N ASP A 215 -15.26 -7.54 -18.36
CA ASP A 215 -14.94 -6.83 -19.60
C ASP A 215 -13.44 -6.98 -19.96
N PRO A 216 -13.00 -8.15 -20.46
CA PRO A 216 -11.58 -8.44 -20.67
C PRO A 216 -10.89 -7.46 -21.62
N GLN A 217 -11.61 -7.05 -22.67
CA GLN A 217 -11.08 -6.15 -23.71
C GLN A 217 -10.78 -4.74 -23.19
N LEU A 218 -11.41 -4.32 -22.08
CA LEU A 218 -11.16 -3.02 -21.47
C LEU A 218 -9.70 -2.88 -21.01
N LEU A 219 -9.10 -3.99 -20.59
CA LEU A 219 -7.76 -4.10 -20.02
C LEU A 219 -6.84 -4.98 -20.88
N ASP A 220 -7.16 -5.12 -22.17
CA ASP A 220 -6.37 -5.81 -23.18
C ASP A 220 -6.16 -7.32 -22.92
N TYR A 221 -7.10 -7.96 -22.23
CA TYR A 221 -7.17 -9.42 -22.09
C TYR A 221 -8.00 -10.04 -23.21
N THR A 222 -7.50 -11.13 -23.80
CA THR A 222 -8.23 -11.96 -24.76
C THR A 222 -8.94 -13.12 -24.07
N ASN A 223 -8.42 -13.61 -22.94
CA ASN A 223 -9.03 -14.67 -22.16
C ASN A 223 -8.91 -14.40 -20.65
N ALA A 224 -10.05 -14.33 -19.97
CA ALA A 224 -10.11 -14.10 -18.51
C ALA A 224 -10.67 -15.30 -17.73
N VAL A 225 -10.91 -16.43 -18.39
CA VAL A 225 -11.61 -17.59 -17.82
C VAL A 225 -10.69 -18.80 -17.78
N ASP A 226 -10.00 -19.12 -18.87
CA ASP A 226 -9.17 -20.31 -18.97
C ASP A 226 -7.75 -20.05 -18.46
N ALA A 227 -7.16 -21.07 -17.83
CA ALA A 227 -5.72 -21.09 -17.56
C ALA A 227 -4.94 -21.22 -18.86
N TYR A 228 -3.92 -20.38 -19.07
CA TYR A 228 -3.08 -20.45 -20.27
C TYR A 228 -2.49 -21.85 -20.47
N TRP A 229 -1.91 -22.46 -19.43
CA TRP A 229 -1.32 -23.79 -19.57
C TRP A 229 -2.33 -24.90 -19.88
N ALA A 230 -3.58 -24.76 -19.42
CA ALA A 230 -4.64 -25.73 -19.72
C ALA A 230 -5.19 -25.55 -21.14
N ALA A 231 -5.38 -24.29 -21.58
CA ALA A 231 -5.93 -23.98 -22.89
C ALA A 231 -4.90 -24.16 -24.02
N CYS A 232 -3.66 -23.76 -23.76
CA CYS A 232 -2.64 -23.59 -24.79
C CYS A 232 -1.49 -24.59 -24.70
N GLN A 233 -1.17 -25.13 -23.51
CA GLN A 233 0.02 -25.96 -23.28
C GLN A 233 1.32 -25.35 -23.84
N GLY A 234 1.42 -24.01 -23.87
CA GLY A 234 2.55 -23.27 -24.44
C GLY A 234 2.62 -23.22 -25.97
N GLN A 235 1.55 -23.59 -26.68
CA GLN A 235 1.50 -23.63 -28.16
C GLN A 235 0.69 -22.49 -28.79
N CYS A 236 0.06 -21.62 -27.99
CA CYS A 236 -0.69 -20.48 -28.53
C CYS A 236 0.24 -19.39 -29.04
N ASP A 237 -0.16 -18.75 -30.15
CA ASP A 237 0.50 -17.57 -30.70
C ASP A 237 0.23 -16.30 -29.86
N ASP A 238 -0.84 -16.31 -29.07
CA ASP A 238 -1.19 -15.24 -28.15
C ASP A 238 -0.11 -15.05 -27.08
N SER A 239 0.12 -13.79 -26.71
CA SER A 239 0.95 -13.47 -25.55
C SER A 239 0.35 -14.10 -24.30
N MET A 240 1.16 -14.74 -23.48
CA MET A 240 0.69 -15.29 -22.19
C MET A 240 0.08 -14.19 -21.30
N ASP A 241 0.53 -12.94 -21.42
CA ASP A 241 -0.02 -11.80 -20.68
C ASP A 241 -1.39 -11.32 -21.20
N SER A 242 -1.90 -11.86 -22.31
CA SER A 242 -3.30 -11.62 -22.73
C SER A 242 -4.29 -12.53 -22.00
N TYR A 243 -3.78 -13.45 -21.17
CA TYR A 243 -4.57 -14.31 -20.29
C TYR A 243 -4.55 -13.76 -18.85
N LEU A 244 -5.68 -13.87 -18.14
CA LEU A 244 -5.73 -13.56 -16.71
C LEU A 244 -5.00 -14.63 -15.88
N TRP A 245 -5.26 -15.90 -16.19
CA TRP A 245 -4.79 -17.05 -15.43
C TRP A 245 -3.58 -17.70 -16.11
N TRP A 246 -2.49 -17.81 -15.37
CA TRP A 246 -1.28 -18.50 -15.81
C TRP A 246 -1.49 -20.01 -15.74
N ASP A 247 -1.83 -20.51 -14.55
CA ASP A 247 -2.26 -21.88 -14.30
C ASP A 247 -3.67 -21.89 -13.67
N SER A 248 -4.05 -22.98 -13.00
CA SER A 248 -5.39 -23.13 -12.44
C SER A 248 -5.72 -22.19 -11.26
N ILE A 249 -4.73 -21.54 -10.64
CA ILE A 249 -4.93 -20.69 -9.45
C ILE A 249 -4.10 -19.39 -9.46
N HIS A 250 -3.00 -19.34 -10.22
CA HIS A 250 -2.12 -18.19 -10.28
C HIS A 250 -2.40 -17.30 -11.49
N ILE A 251 -2.14 -16.00 -11.33
CA ILE A 251 -2.33 -14.97 -12.36
C ILE A 251 -1.06 -14.76 -13.19
N THR A 252 -1.22 -14.21 -14.39
CA THR A 252 -0.09 -13.93 -15.30
C THR A 252 0.76 -12.74 -14.84
N GLY A 253 1.96 -12.63 -15.40
CA GLY A 253 2.89 -11.52 -15.17
C GLY A 253 2.26 -10.18 -15.60
N GLY A 254 1.51 -10.19 -16.70
CA GLY A 254 0.69 -9.05 -17.15
C GLY A 254 -0.31 -8.59 -16.08
N THR A 255 -1.01 -9.53 -15.44
CA THR A 255 -1.93 -9.20 -14.34
C THR A 255 -1.21 -8.71 -13.09
N HIS A 256 -0.07 -9.30 -12.73
CA HIS A 256 0.78 -8.79 -11.65
C HIS A 256 1.24 -7.34 -11.91
N ARG A 257 1.64 -7.03 -13.15
CA ARG A 257 2.01 -5.67 -13.55
C ARG A 257 0.83 -4.71 -13.49
N LEU A 258 -0.36 -5.16 -13.89
CA LEU A 258 -1.59 -4.38 -13.79
C LEU A 258 -1.90 -4.02 -12.32
N ILE A 259 -1.81 -4.98 -11.39
CA ILE A 259 -1.99 -4.73 -9.94
C ILE A 259 -1.02 -3.65 -9.46
N ALA A 260 0.27 -3.75 -9.81
CA ALA A 260 1.27 -2.75 -9.45
C ALA A 260 0.94 -1.36 -10.01
N ASN A 261 0.57 -1.27 -11.29
CA ASN A 261 0.17 -0.01 -11.93
C ASN A 261 -1.11 0.58 -11.30
N SER A 262 -2.07 -0.24 -10.89
CA SER A 262 -3.26 0.20 -10.17
C SER A 262 -2.88 0.90 -8.85
N ILE A 263 -1.92 0.36 -8.09
CA ILE A 263 -1.41 0.96 -6.86
C ILE A 263 -0.65 2.27 -7.15
N LEU A 264 0.22 2.28 -8.16
CA LEU A 264 0.99 3.45 -8.56
C LEU A 264 0.09 4.62 -9.00
N LEU A 265 -1.01 4.33 -9.68
CA LEU A 265 -1.97 5.34 -10.16
C LEU A 265 -2.90 5.86 -9.06
N SER A 266 -3.09 5.10 -7.98
CA SER A 266 -4.04 5.47 -6.93
C SER A 266 -3.53 6.51 -5.93
N SER A 267 -2.31 7.02 -6.16
CA SER A 267 -1.59 7.89 -5.21
C SER A 267 -1.45 7.28 -3.81
N SER A 268 -1.27 5.96 -3.74
CA SER A 268 -1.00 5.24 -2.48
C SER A 268 0.42 5.57 -2.01
N PHE A 269 0.54 6.32 -0.91
CA PHE A 269 1.79 6.82 -0.28
C PHE A 269 2.66 7.76 -1.13
N GLU A 270 2.58 7.68 -2.44
CA GLU A 270 3.34 8.48 -3.42
C GLU A 270 2.40 9.21 -4.37
N PRO A 271 2.83 10.31 -5.00
CA PRO A 271 2.10 10.91 -6.12
C PRO A 271 1.84 9.89 -7.24
N ALA A 272 0.69 10.00 -7.91
CA ALA A 272 0.33 9.10 -9.01
C ALA A 272 1.44 9.00 -10.07
N THR A 273 1.85 7.78 -10.37
CA THR A 273 2.83 7.43 -11.40
C THR A 273 2.42 6.12 -12.10
N SER A 274 3.21 5.67 -13.07
CA SER A 274 3.01 4.39 -13.76
C SER A 274 4.33 3.83 -14.24
N LEU A 275 4.42 2.50 -14.35
CA LEU A 275 5.53 1.86 -15.05
C LEU A 275 5.39 2.10 -16.56
N ASP A 276 6.45 2.62 -17.18
CA ASP A 276 6.54 2.71 -18.64
C ASP A 276 6.47 1.31 -19.25
N GLU A 277 5.59 1.08 -20.22
CA GLU A 277 5.43 -0.21 -20.91
C GLU A 277 6.74 -0.78 -21.46
N SER A 278 7.66 0.10 -21.88
CA SER A 278 9.00 -0.26 -22.40
C SER A 278 10.02 -0.65 -21.32
N MET A 279 9.71 -0.44 -20.04
CA MET A 279 10.60 -0.75 -18.94
C MET A 279 10.70 -2.26 -18.74
N ASP A 280 11.91 -2.79 -18.94
CA ASP A 280 12.22 -4.19 -18.68
C ASP A 280 12.47 -4.43 -17.18
N VAL A 281 11.37 -4.54 -16.43
CA VAL A 281 11.40 -4.87 -15.00
C VAL A 281 12.11 -6.20 -14.75
N GLN A 282 11.97 -7.17 -15.66
CA GLN A 282 12.61 -8.48 -15.54
C GLN A 282 14.13 -8.36 -15.56
N GLN A 283 14.70 -7.56 -16.46
CA GLN A 283 16.14 -7.32 -16.49
C GLN A 283 16.62 -6.65 -15.19
N LEU A 284 15.88 -5.67 -14.69
CA LEU A 284 16.23 -4.91 -13.49
C LEU A 284 16.25 -5.78 -12.22
N ILE A 285 15.35 -6.74 -12.08
CA ILE A 285 15.26 -7.60 -10.88
C ILE A 285 16.18 -8.83 -10.96
N LEU A 286 16.64 -9.20 -12.15
CA LEU A 286 17.61 -10.29 -12.32
C LEU A 286 19.05 -9.88 -12.06
N ASP A 287 19.38 -8.59 -12.14
CA ASP A 287 20.72 -8.10 -11.76
C ASP A 287 20.93 -8.21 -10.25
N PRO A 288 21.86 -9.05 -9.75
CA PRO A 288 22.07 -9.22 -8.31
C PRO A 288 22.57 -7.96 -7.59
N LYS A 289 23.04 -6.94 -8.32
CA LYS A 289 23.44 -5.65 -7.77
C LYS A 289 22.31 -4.62 -7.77
N SER A 290 21.20 -4.94 -8.41
CA SER A 290 20.03 -4.09 -8.43
C SER A 290 19.39 -4.02 -7.07
N ARG A 291 18.93 -2.82 -6.69
CA ARG A 291 18.17 -2.62 -5.45
C ARG A 291 16.80 -3.30 -5.47
N TYR A 292 16.30 -3.63 -6.65
CA TYR A 292 15.03 -4.34 -6.83
C TYR A 292 15.20 -5.86 -6.70
N HIS A 293 16.46 -6.35 -6.71
CA HIS A 293 16.77 -7.74 -6.49
C HIS A 293 16.73 -8.07 -4.99
N SER A 294 15.66 -8.72 -4.55
CA SER A 294 15.60 -9.26 -3.20
C SER A 294 16.47 -10.51 -3.08
N PRO A 295 17.28 -10.65 -2.02
CA PRO A 295 17.91 -11.93 -1.68
C PRO A 295 16.88 -13.04 -1.50
N ILE A 296 17.29 -14.28 -1.74
CA ILE A 296 16.50 -15.46 -1.40
C ILE A 296 16.70 -15.79 0.08
N TYR A 297 15.70 -15.49 0.91
CA TYR A 297 15.75 -15.82 2.34
C TYR A 297 15.44 -17.29 2.60
N LYS A 298 16.17 -17.92 3.54
CA LYS A 298 15.95 -19.31 3.91
C LYS A 298 14.70 -19.45 4.79
N PRO A 299 13.89 -20.50 4.59
CA PRO A 299 12.76 -20.76 5.48
C PRO A 299 13.26 -21.07 6.89
N ALA A 300 12.58 -20.50 7.88
CA ALA A 300 12.77 -20.77 9.29
C ALA A 300 11.43 -20.59 10.02
N LEU A 301 11.21 -21.41 11.04
CA LEU A 301 9.99 -21.33 11.86
C LEU A 301 10.14 -20.31 12.97
N ASN A 302 9.01 -19.75 13.40
CA ASN A 302 8.89 -18.82 14.50
C ASN A 302 9.39 -19.46 15.79
N THR A 303 10.16 -18.69 16.56
CA THR A 303 10.68 -19.12 17.87
C THR A 303 10.07 -18.32 19.02
N GLY A 304 9.03 -17.53 18.75
CA GLY A 304 8.49 -16.54 19.69
C GLY A 304 9.41 -15.33 19.91
N LEU A 305 10.43 -15.11 19.06
CA LEU A 305 11.41 -14.03 19.28
C LEU A 305 10.75 -12.65 19.17
N ILE A 306 9.83 -12.48 18.21
CA ILE A 306 9.09 -11.23 18.04
C ILE A 306 8.30 -10.86 19.29
N ASP A 307 7.62 -11.83 19.90
CA ASP A 307 6.83 -11.61 21.11
C ASP A 307 7.72 -11.22 22.29
N GLN A 308 8.86 -11.91 22.47
CA GLN A 308 9.87 -11.56 23.49
C GLN A 308 10.42 -10.14 23.31
N VAL A 309 10.68 -9.72 22.07
CA VAL A 309 11.15 -8.37 21.76
C VAL A 309 10.08 -7.33 22.12
N ILE A 310 8.82 -7.62 21.82
CA ILE A 310 7.70 -6.75 22.17
C ILE A 310 7.56 -6.63 23.69
N GLU A 311 7.54 -7.76 24.41
CA GLU A 311 7.46 -7.78 25.88
C GLU A 311 8.57 -6.97 26.52
N LYS A 312 9.81 -7.14 26.05
CA LYS A 312 10.96 -6.37 26.51
C LYS A 312 10.78 -4.88 26.28
N LYS A 313 10.39 -4.46 25.07
CA LYS A 313 10.15 -3.04 24.75
C LYS A 313 9.07 -2.41 25.63
N GLU A 314 8.00 -3.14 25.91
CA GLU A 314 6.93 -2.65 26.80
C GLU A 314 7.39 -2.55 28.26
N ALA A 315 8.20 -3.51 28.73
CA ALA A 315 8.79 -3.45 30.07
C ALA A 315 9.77 -2.28 30.22
N ASP A 316 10.59 -2.01 29.19
CA ASP A 316 11.54 -0.90 29.21
C ASP A 316 10.82 0.46 29.19
N LYS A 317 9.75 0.62 28.39
CA LYS A 317 8.90 1.82 28.41
C LYS A 317 8.23 2.08 29.76
N LYS A 318 7.78 1.03 30.44
CA LYS A 318 7.20 1.17 31.79
C LYS A 318 8.23 1.69 32.79
N LYS A 319 9.46 1.16 32.76
CA LYS A 319 10.55 1.64 33.61
C LYS A 319 10.93 3.09 33.33
N GLU A 320 10.97 3.49 32.06
CA GLU A 320 11.21 4.89 31.68
C GLU A 320 10.08 5.81 32.16
N GLY A 321 8.81 5.38 32.05
CA GLY A 321 7.66 6.12 32.56
C GLY A 321 7.68 6.29 34.09
N GLU A 322 7.98 5.22 34.82
CA GLU A 322 8.12 5.23 36.28
C GLU A 322 9.27 6.13 36.74
N GLN A 323 10.40 6.14 36.03
CA GLN A 323 11.53 7.04 36.33
C GLN A 323 11.22 8.52 36.10
N VAL A 324 10.37 8.84 35.11
CA VAL A 324 9.91 10.21 34.84
C VAL A 324 8.92 10.68 35.92
N GLU A 325 8.05 9.80 36.41
CA GLU A 325 7.14 10.11 37.53
C GLU A 325 7.91 10.32 38.85
N ASP A 326 8.94 9.50 39.13
CA ASP A 326 9.76 9.64 40.35
C ASP A 326 10.59 10.95 40.35
N MET A 327 10.92 11.48 39.17
CA MET A 327 11.59 12.79 39.01
C MET A 327 10.65 14.01 39.12
N GLN A 328 9.32 13.83 39.06
CA GLN A 328 8.35 14.93 39.19
C GLN A 328 7.85 15.14 40.63
N VAL A 329 8.29 14.32 41.59
CA VAL A 329 8.00 14.50 43.03
C VAL A 329 9.04 15.40 43.70
N ASP A 330 9.24 16.61 43.17
CA ASP A 330 9.87 17.69 43.95
C ASP A 330 9.46 19.06 43.38
N THR A 331 8.25 19.50 43.73
CA THR A 331 7.82 20.90 43.50
C THR A 331 7.72 21.62 44.85
N PRO A 332 8.46 22.71 45.09
CA PRO A 332 8.29 23.52 46.28
C PRO A 332 6.93 24.24 46.26
N LYS A 333 6.26 24.27 47.42
CA LYS A 333 5.03 25.04 47.65
C LYS A 333 5.21 26.50 47.25
N LYS A 334 4.33 27.01 46.39
CA LYS A 334 4.17 28.46 46.16
C LYS A 334 3.53 29.10 47.38
N GLU A 335 4.22 30.07 47.98
CA GLU A 335 3.63 31.06 48.87
C GLU A 335 2.86 32.10 48.05
N GLU A 336 1.66 32.44 48.53
CA GLU A 336 0.79 33.47 48.00
C GLU A 336 1.35 34.86 48.33
N HIS A 337 1.46 35.73 47.33
CA HIS A 337 1.55 37.17 47.53
C HIS A 337 0.45 37.86 46.71
N GLN A 338 -0.47 38.49 47.43
CA GLN A 338 -1.39 39.52 46.94
C GLN A 338 -0.60 40.80 46.70
N ASP A 339 -0.93 41.56 45.66
CA ASP A 339 -0.69 43.00 45.59
C ASP A 339 -1.62 43.69 44.57
N GLU A 340 -1.91 44.94 44.88
CA GLU A 340 -3.11 45.72 44.60
C GLU A 340 -3.08 46.51 43.27
N GLU A 341 -4.28 46.88 42.80
CA GLU A 341 -4.56 47.82 41.71
C GLU A 341 -4.07 49.24 42.01
N LYS A 342 -3.51 49.93 41.01
CA LYS A 342 -3.62 51.39 40.84
C LYS A 342 -3.76 51.79 39.37
N GLU A 343 -4.80 52.56 39.10
CA GLU A 343 -5.10 53.30 37.87
C GLU A 343 -4.17 54.51 37.69
N GLU A 344 -3.86 54.88 36.45
CA GLU A 344 -3.68 56.29 36.05
C GLU A 344 -3.99 56.50 34.54
N HIS A 345 -4.40 57.72 34.22
CA HIS A 345 -5.29 58.13 33.12
C HIS A 345 -4.54 58.95 32.03
N ASP A 346 -5.25 59.25 30.92
CA ASP A 346 -5.04 60.32 29.91
C ASP A 346 -4.00 60.09 28.76
N THR A 347 -4.19 60.50 27.49
CA THR A 347 -5.26 61.19 26.74
C THR A 347 -5.12 60.95 25.22
N ILE A 348 -6.20 61.25 24.48
CA ILE A 348 -6.45 61.10 23.03
C ILE A 348 -5.77 62.20 22.18
N THR A 349 -5.33 61.87 20.95
CA THR A 349 -5.51 62.75 19.76
C THR A 349 -5.81 61.94 18.49
N THR A 350 -6.71 62.50 17.67
CA THR A 350 -7.31 61.99 16.42
C THR A 350 -6.62 62.57 15.17
N ASP A 351 -6.56 61.84 14.05
CA ASP A 351 -6.97 62.39 12.75
C ASP A 351 -7.23 61.30 11.67
N ALA A 352 -8.10 61.64 10.70
CA ALA A 352 -8.69 60.79 9.67
C ALA A 352 -8.04 60.96 8.27
N GLY A 353 -8.23 59.98 7.35
CA GLY A 353 -7.93 60.19 5.91
C GLY A 353 -7.90 58.98 4.96
N SER A 354 -9.06 58.68 4.35
CA SER A 354 -9.39 58.19 2.98
C SER A 354 -8.65 57.03 2.24
N ASP A 355 -9.41 55.97 1.98
CA ASP A 355 -9.73 55.26 0.72
C ASP A 355 -8.76 55.25 -0.49
N GLY A 356 -8.41 54.03 -0.92
CA GLY A 356 -7.76 53.78 -2.22
C GLY A 356 -7.33 52.34 -2.51
N TYR A 357 -8.21 51.34 -2.39
CA TYR A 357 -7.89 49.94 -2.77
C TYR A 357 -9.06 49.25 -3.48
N SER A 358 -9.29 49.54 -4.77
CA SER A 358 -10.26 48.75 -5.58
C SER A 358 -9.85 48.46 -7.04
N PHE A 359 -8.60 48.75 -7.45
CA PHE A 359 -8.18 48.52 -8.85
C PHE A 359 -7.19 47.35 -9.04
N GLN A 360 -6.52 46.89 -7.98
CA GLN A 360 -5.45 45.85 -8.05
C GLN A 360 -5.99 44.40 -8.03
N ILE A 361 -7.22 44.18 -7.56
CA ILE A 361 -7.77 42.82 -7.40
C ILE A 361 -8.34 42.27 -8.72
N TYR A 362 -8.82 43.14 -9.62
CA TYR A 362 -9.45 42.72 -10.87
C TYR A 362 -8.46 42.26 -11.96
N ILE A 363 -7.22 42.74 -11.95
CA ILE A 363 -6.19 42.36 -12.95
C ILE A 363 -5.60 40.97 -12.64
N GLY A 364 -5.49 40.60 -11.35
CA GLY A 364 -5.00 39.28 -10.94
C GLY A 364 -5.94 38.12 -11.31
N LEU A 365 -7.26 38.36 -11.30
CA LEU A 365 -8.26 37.33 -11.61
C LEU A 365 -8.31 36.98 -13.11
N ILE A 366 -8.06 37.93 -14.01
CA ILE A 366 -8.08 37.69 -15.45
C ILE A 366 -6.82 36.93 -15.91
N GLY A 367 -5.66 37.19 -15.30
CA GLY A 367 -4.42 36.48 -15.58
C GLY A 367 -4.46 34.99 -15.19
N ALA A 368 -5.11 34.66 -14.06
CA ALA A 368 -5.26 33.27 -13.60
C ALA A 368 -6.14 32.42 -14.54
N VAL A 369 -7.21 33.00 -15.10
CA VAL A 369 -8.12 32.27 -16.01
C VAL A 369 -7.45 31.93 -17.34
N VAL A 370 -6.61 32.82 -17.90
CA VAL A 370 -5.91 32.56 -19.17
C VAL A 370 -4.82 31.49 -19.03
N VAL A 371 -4.12 31.45 -17.89
CA VAL A 371 -3.12 30.41 -17.60
C VAL A 371 -3.80 29.05 -17.39
N CYS A 372 -4.94 29.01 -16.70
CA CYS A 372 -5.71 27.77 -16.52
C CYS A 372 -6.27 27.22 -17.85
N VAL A 373 -6.79 28.08 -18.73
CA VAL A 373 -7.31 27.66 -20.05
C VAL A 373 -6.17 27.23 -20.98
N GLY A 374 -5.02 27.92 -20.95
CA GLY A 374 -3.81 27.53 -21.70
C GLY A 374 -3.25 26.18 -21.25
N PHE A 375 -3.26 25.90 -19.94
CA PHE A 375 -2.83 24.61 -19.37
C PHE A 375 -3.75 23.45 -19.78
N ILE A 376 -5.07 23.66 -19.81
CA ILE A 376 -6.05 22.66 -20.25
C ILE A 376 -5.88 22.31 -21.74
N VAL A 377 -5.56 23.30 -22.59
CA VAL A 377 -5.33 23.09 -24.03
C VAL A 377 -3.96 22.43 -24.30
N PHE A 378 -2.94 22.76 -23.51
CA PHE A 378 -1.59 22.16 -23.62
C PHE A 378 -1.57 20.68 -23.19
N VAL A 379 -2.23 20.33 -22.08
CA VAL A 379 -2.36 18.94 -21.62
C VAL A 379 -3.16 18.07 -22.61
N LYS A 380 -4.09 18.67 -23.37
CA LYS A 380 -4.92 17.95 -24.35
C LYS A 380 -4.21 17.68 -25.67
N THR A 381 -3.11 18.37 -25.98
CA THR A 381 -2.44 18.33 -27.29
C THR A 381 -1.12 17.57 -27.30
N HIS A 382 -0.52 17.24 -26.15
CA HIS A 382 0.83 16.61 -26.07
C HIS A 382 0.89 15.25 -25.35
N ARG A 383 -0.23 14.53 -25.21
CA ARG A 383 -0.23 13.11 -24.78
C ARG A 383 -0.18 12.17 -25.98
N SER A 384 1.03 11.89 -26.47
CA SER A 384 1.29 10.76 -27.37
C SER A 384 2.22 9.78 -26.66
N GLY A 385 1.65 8.64 -26.22
CA GLY A 385 2.36 7.49 -25.67
C GLY A 385 1.70 6.90 -24.41
N GLY A 386 1.09 5.71 -24.53
CA GLY A 386 0.69 4.78 -23.46
C GLY A 386 -0.32 5.25 -22.39
N LEU A 387 0.04 6.29 -21.61
CA LEU A 387 -0.70 6.82 -20.47
C LEU A 387 -2.14 7.25 -20.79
N SER A 388 -2.43 7.61 -22.04
CA SER A 388 -3.77 8.03 -22.46
C SER A 388 -4.73 6.88 -22.66
N ILE A 389 -4.29 5.62 -22.80
CA ILE A 389 -5.21 4.51 -23.10
C ILE A 389 -5.84 3.99 -21.81
N LEU A 390 -5.04 3.66 -20.79
CA LEU A 390 -5.56 3.30 -19.47
C LEU A 390 -6.34 4.46 -18.83
N SER A 391 -5.77 5.67 -18.77
CA SER A 391 -6.45 6.81 -18.13
C SER A 391 -7.70 7.31 -18.89
N ARG A 392 -7.83 7.09 -20.21
CA ARG A 392 -9.03 7.46 -20.99
C ARG A 392 -10.08 6.36 -21.00
N ARG A 393 -9.69 5.08 -21.00
CA ARG A 393 -10.63 3.94 -20.85
C ARG A 393 -11.23 3.90 -19.44
N LEU A 394 -10.42 4.15 -18.41
CA LEU A 394 -10.86 4.26 -17.01
C LEU A 394 -11.71 5.53 -16.74
N ARG A 395 -11.50 6.62 -17.50
CA ARG A 395 -12.23 7.89 -17.30
C ARG A 395 -13.57 7.96 -18.05
N ASN A 396 -13.75 7.16 -19.10
CA ASN A 396 -15.02 7.06 -19.84
C ASN A 396 -16.03 6.06 -19.21
N ASN A 397 -15.57 5.18 -18.32
CA ASN A 397 -16.41 4.29 -17.52
C ASN A 397 -16.19 4.62 -16.03
N GLN A 398 -17.04 5.48 -15.45
CA GLN A 398 -16.92 5.88 -14.04
C GLN A 398 -16.82 4.63 -13.12
N GLY A 399 -15.61 4.32 -12.64
CA GLY A 399 -15.37 3.38 -11.54
C GLY A 399 -14.97 1.94 -11.89
N ARG A 400 -14.74 1.57 -13.17
CA ARG A 400 -14.19 0.24 -13.54
C ARG A 400 -12.68 0.30 -13.68
N GLY A 401 -11.95 -0.61 -13.04
CA GLY A 401 -10.47 -0.71 -13.08
C GLY A 401 -9.70 0.43 -12.38
N ALA A 402 -10.37 1.48 -11.91
CA ALA A 402 -9.76 2.51 -11.09
C ALA A 402 -9.69 2.01 -9.64
N PHE A 403 -8.52 1.57 -9.22
CA PHE A 403 -8.26 1.21 -7.84
C PHE A 403 -8.24 2.49 -6.98
N VAL A 404 -9.05 2.50 -5.92
CA VAL A 404 -9.03 3.52 -4.87
C VAL A 404 -8.79 2.80 -3.55
N PRO A 405 -7.63 3.00 -2.90
CA PRO A 405 -7.38 2.48 -1.57
C PRO A 405 -8.48 2.91 -0.61
N LEU A 406 -8.93 2.02 0.27
CA LEU A 406 -9.98 2.36 1.23
C LEU A 406 -9.62 3.56 2.13
N ARG A 407 -8.32 3.79 2.42
CA ARG A 407 -7.84 4.98 3.15
C ARG A 407 -8.20 6.30 2.47
N ASN A 408 -8.31 6.32 1.14
CA ASN A 408 -8.57 7.54 0.36
C ASN A 408 -10.07 7.89 0.27
N ILE A 409 -10.95 7.06 0.83
CA ILE A 409 -12.41 7.28 0.77
C ILE A 409 -12.89 8.22 1.90
N GLU A 410 -12.14 8.37 3.00
CA GLU A 410 -12.55 9.18 4.16
C GLU A 410 -12.14 10.66 4.10
N THR A 411 -11.76 11.20 2.94
CA THR A 411 -11.37 12.61 2.78
C THR A 411 -12.33 13.45 1.94
N GLN A 412 -13.59 13.03 1.77
CA GLN A 412 -14.63 13.95 1.32
C GLN A 412 -15.44 14.45 2.53
N PRO A 413 -15.44 15.76 2.80
CA PRO A 413 -16.21 16.35 3.88
C PRO A 413 -17.72 16.25 3.67
#